data_AF-A0A962W1N1-F1
#
_entry.id   AF-A0A962W1N1-F1
#
_cell.length_a   1.000
_cell.length_b   1.000
_cell.length_c   1.000
_cell.angle_alpha   90.00
_cell.angle_beta   90.00
_cell.angle_gamma   90.00
#
_symmetry.space_group_name_H-M   'P 1'
#
loop_
_entity.id
_entity.type
_entity.pdbx_description
1 polymer ?
#
loop_
_entity_poly.entity_id
_entity_poly.type
_entity_poly.pdbx_seq_one_letter_code
_entity_poly.pdbx_strand_id
1 'polypeptide(L)'
;MATAPATVPSLLHELSSPLTVLISTGDLLRDKVPDTIAPFIRCLGDTSHRFGREVVELRASLEEKIDLRSSAKAAAQIRQLATDWRRYQVELSDLVLAIQAAQIRLEDPLLDRILNQNLPNGLSGLTRNIARLEAIQPEDLALPEQE
;
A
#
# COMPACT_ATOMS: atom_id res chain seq x y z
N MET A 1 23.89 -3.29 -9.33
CA MET A 1 23.02 -4.12 -10.20
C MET A 1 21.98 -3.18 -10.79
N ALA A 2 21.95 -3.01 -12.11
CA ALA A 2 20.97 -2.13 -12.75
C ALA A 2 19.59 -2.80 -12.67
N THR A 3 18.68 -2.26 -11.87
CA THR A 3 17.25 -2.58 -11.94
C THR A 3 16.75 -2.15 -13.32
N ALA A 4 16.04 -3.05 -14.02
CA ALA A 4 15.42 -2.71 -15.29
C ALA A 4 14.48 -1.50 -15.10
N PRO A 5 14.41 -0.57 -16.07
CA PRO A 5 13.56 0.60 -15.95
C PRO A 5 12.09 0.15 -15.81
N ALA A 6 11.42 0.66 -14.78
CA ALA A 6 10.02 0.40 -14.51
C ALA A 6 9.16 1.43 -15.25
N THR A 7 7.91 1.06 -15.56
CA THR A 7 6.94 2.05 -16.05
C THR A 7 6.18 2.62 -14.86
N VAL A 8 5.71 3.87 -14.96
CA VAL A 8 4.85 4.45 -13.93
C VAL A 8 3.64 3.56 -13.62
N PRO A 9 2.92 3.00 -14.62
CA PRO A 9 1.85 2.03 -14.37
C PRO A 9 2.31 0.79 -13.58
N SER A 10 3.48 0.22 -13.88
CA SER A 10 3.96 -0.98 -13.16
C SER A 10 4.28 -0.65 -11.70
N LEU A 11 4.93 0.48 -11.45
CA LEU A 11 5.25 0.95 -10.09
C LEU A 11 3.98 1.15 -9.24
N LEU A 12 2.94 1.76 -9.82
CA LEU A 12 1.65 1.92 -9.13
C LEU A 12 0.92 0.59 -8.96
N HIS A 13 1.05 -0.33 -9.92
CA HIS A 13 0.46 -1.66 -9.81
C HIS A 13 1.03 -2.46 -8.63
N GLU A 14 2.33 -2.32 -8.33
CA GLU A 14 2.97 -2.99 -7.20
C GLU A 14 2.32 -2.65 -5.85
N LEU A 15 1.73 -1.46 -5.68
CA LEU A 15 0.96 -1.11 -4.48
C LEU A 15 -0.34 -1.92 -4.31
N SER A 16 -0.89 -2.45 -5.40
CA SER A 16 -2.21 -3.10 -5.40
C SER A 16 -2.22 -4.37 -4.55
N SER A 17 -1.14 -5.17 -4.62
CA SER A 17 -1.04 -6.44 -3.88
C SER A 17 -1.04 -6.23 -2.35
N PRO A 18 -0.12 -5.46 -1.75
CA PRO A 18 -0.14 -5.23 -0.31
C PRO A 18 -1.41 -4.53 0.17
N LEU A 19 -1.97 -3.59 -0.61
CA LEU A 19 -3.25 -2.95 -0.26
C LEU A 19 -4.42 -3.93 -0.27
N THR A 20 -4.48 -4.83 -1.26
CA THR A 20 -5.51 -5.87 -1.31
C THR A 20 -5.44 -6.78 -0.09
N VAL A 21 -4.22 -7.13 0.37
CA VAL A 21 -4.04 -7.92 1.59
C VAL A 21 -4.58 -7.18 2.81
N LEU A 22 -4.27 -5.89 2.98
CA LEU A 22 -4.73 -5.10 4.12
C LEU A 22 -6.25 -4.91 4.11
N ILE A 23 -6.83 -4.58 2.96
CA ILE A 23 -8.28 -4.48 2.75
C ILE A 23 -8.97 -5.79 3.11
N SER A 24 -8.54 -6.89 2.47
CA SER A 24 -9.14 -8.21 2.68
C SER A 24 -9.00 -8.66 4.13
N THR A 25 -7.89 -8.31 4.80
CA THR A 25 -7.69 -8.61 6.21
C THR A 25 -8.67 -7.85 7.09
N GLY A 26 -8.83 -6.55 6.87
CA GLY A 26 -9.82 -5.73 7.58
C GLY A 26 -11.24 -6.28 7.41
N ASP A 27 -11.62 -6.63 6.18
CA ASP A 27 -12.95 -7.15 5.85
C ASP A 27 -13.21 -8.54 6.46
N LEU A 28 -12.25 -9.46 6.37
CA LEU A 28 -12.39 -10.83 6.87
C LEU A 28 -12.41 -10.91 8.40
N LEU A 29 -11.72 -9.99 9.08
CA LEU A 29 -11.58 -9.98 10.54
C LEU A 29 -12.63 -9.09 11.25
N ARG A 30 -13.34 -8.21 10.53
CA ARG A 30 -14.20 -7.14 11.10
C ARG A 30 -15.12 -7.58 12.24
N ASP A 31 -15.71 -8.77 12.13
CA ASP A 31 -16.67 -9.33 13.09
C ASP A 31 -16.20 -10.67 13.69
N LYS A 32 -14.92 -11.00 13.54
CA LYS A 32 -14.34 -12.30 13.94
C LYS A 32 -13.19 -12.17 14.93
N VAL A 33 -13.01 -10.99 15.50
CA VAL A 33 -11.95 -10.68 16.46
C VAL A 33 -12.55 -10.25 17.79
N PRO A 34 -11.80 -10.40 18.91
CA PRO A 34 -12.23 -9.91 20.21
C PRO A 34 -12.41 -8.38 20.22
N ASP A 35 -13.29 -7.90 21.10
CA ASP A 35 -13.59 -6.47 21.27
C ASP A 35 -12.34 -5.61 21.53
N THR A 36 -11.31 -6.19 22.16
CA THR A 36 -10.03 -5.54 22.43
C THR A 36 -9.35 -5.01 21.17
N ILE A 37 -9.47 -5.71 20.04
CA ILE A 37 -8.84 -5.32 18.77
C ILE A 37 -9.82 -4.96 17.65
N ALA A 38 -11.12 -5.22 17.85
CA ALA A 38 -12.18 -4.86 16.92
C ALA A 38 -12.12 -3.38 16.43
N PRO A 39 -11.91 -2.35 17.28
CA PRO A 39 -11.82 -0.98 16.79
C PRO A 39 -10.61 -0.77 15.87
N PHE A 40 -9.45 -1.37 16.18
CA PHE A 40 -8.26 -1.25 15.36
C PHE A 40 -8.43 -1.94 13.99
N ILE A 41 -9.08 -3.11 13.97
CA ILE A 41 -9.37 -3.84 12.71
C ILE A 41 -10.35 -3.04 11.84
N ARG A 42 -11.37 -2.40 12.43
CA ARG A 42 -12.28 -1.53 11.68
C ARG A 42 -11.55 -0.33 11.08
N CYS A 43 -10.77 0.38 11.89
CA CYS A 43 -9.95 1.50 11.41
C CYS A 43 -8.98 1.05 10.33
N LEU A 44 -8.36 -0.12 10.47
CA LEU A 44 -7.44 -0.67 9.48
C LEU A 44 -8.14 -0.90 8.14
N GLY A 45 -9.32 -1.51 8.15
CA GLY A 45 -10.14 -1.69 6.96
C GLY A 45 -10.47 -0.35 6.31
N ASP A 46 -11.02 0.60 7.08
CA ASP A 46 -11.44 1.90 6.57
C ASP A 46 -10.27 2.70 5.97
N THR A 47 -9.12 2.74 6.64
CA THR A 47 -7.90 3.42 6.17
C THR A 47 -7.33 2.74 4.92
N SER A 48 -7.31 1.41 4.89
CA SER A 48 -6.86 0.67 3.71
C SER A 48 -7.77 0.88 2.50
N HIS A 49 -9.10 0.96 2.69
CA HIS A 49 -10.07 1.28 1.65
C HIS A 49 -9.91 2.71 1.13
N ARG A 50 -9.70 3.70 2.01
CA ARG A 50 -9.42 5.09 1.59
C ARG A 50 -8.17 5.16 0.72
N PHE A 51 -7.08 4.52 1.17
CA PHE A 51 -5.84 4.53 0.41
C PHE A 51 -5.98 3.76 -0.91
N GLY A 52 -6.61 2.58 -0.89
CA GLY A 52 -6.89 1.81 -2.10
C GLY A 52 -7.67 2.60 -3.15
N ARG A 53 -8.65 3.41 -2.71
CA ARG A 53 -9.41 4.29 -3.61
C ARG A 53 -8.53 5.34 -4.27
N GLU A 54 -7.68 6.04 -3.51
CA GLU A 54 -6.76 7.03 -4.09
C GLU A 54 -5.82 6.43 -5.14
N VAL A 55 -5.30 5.22 -4.89
CA VAL A 55 -4.42 4.52 -5.84
C VAL A 55 -5.20 4.12 -7.10
N VAL A 56 -6.43 3.62 -6.97
CA VAL A 56 -7.28 3.27 -8.11
C VAL A 56 -7.64 4.52 -8.94
N GLU A 57 -8.03 5.60 -8.28
CA GLU A 57 -8.34 6.89 -8.93
C GLU A 57 -7.12 7.44 -9.67
N LEU A 58 -5.94 7.40 -9.05
CA LEU A 58 -4.70 7.81 -9.72
C LEU A 58 -4.41 6.95 -10.95
N ARG A 59 -4.58 5.63 -10.87
CA ARG A 59 -4.35 4.73 -12.01
C ARG A 59 -5.34 5.00 -13.15
N ALA A 60 -6.58 5.34 -12.83
CA ALA A 60 -7.60 5.68 -13.82
C ALA A 60 -7.33 7.02 -14.52
N SER A 61 -6.75 8.00 -13.81
CA SER A 61 -6.42 9.33 -14.34
C SER A 61 -4.90 9.55 -14.48
N LEU A 62 -4.15 8.51 -14.85
CA LEU A 62 -2.69 8.53 -14.73
C LEU A 62 -2.04 9.56 -15.67
N GLU A 63 -2.47 9.59 -16.93
CA GLU A 63 -1.94 10.50 -17.96
C GLU A 63 -2.28 11.97 -17.67
N GLU A 64 -3.33 12.23 -16.89
CA GLU A 64 -3.74 13.57 -16.48
C GLU A 64 -2.94 14.07 -15.27
N LYS A 65 -2.58 13.15 -14.36
CA LYS A 65 -1.92 13.48 -13.09
C LYS A 65 -0.40 13.39 -13.15
N ILE A 66 0.15 12.56 -14.04
CA ILE A 66 1.58 12.33 -14.18
C ILE A 66 2.03 12.65 -15.61
N ASP A 67 3.05 13.49 -15.74
CA ASP A 67 3.68 13.80 -17.03
C ASP A 67 4.54 12.62 -17.50
N LEU A 68 3.92 11.66 -18.19
CA LEU A 68 4.60 10.46 -18.72
C LEU A 68 5.58 10.77 -19.86
N ARG A 69 5.61 12.01 -20.38
CA ARG A 69 6.51 12.43 -21.46
C ARG A 69 7.86 12.91 -20.93
N SER A 70 7.94 13.22 -19.63
CA SER A 70 9.16 13.67 -18.98
C SER A 70 9.44 12.81 -17.75
N SER A 71 10.43 11.91 -17.84
CA SER A 71 10.84 11.06 -16.72
C SER A 71 11.21 11.87 -15.47
N ALA A 72 11.84 13.04 -15.66
CA ALA A 72 12.18 13.95 -14.57
C ALA A 72 10.94 14.46 -13.81
N LYS A 73 9.91 14.91 -14.54
CA LYS A 73 8.66 15.36 -13.92
C LYS A 73 7.88 14.20 -13.34
N ALA A 74 7.75 13.08 -14.05
CA ALA A 74 7.08 11.89 -13.56
C ALA A 74 7.68 11.42 -12.23
N ALA A 75 9.01 11.31 -12.15
CA ALA A 75 9.70 10.93 -10.91
C ALA A 75 9.44 11.94 -9.78
N ALA A 76 9.44 13.25 -10.05
CA ALA A 76 9.11 14.25 -9.04
C ALA A 76 7.65 14.12 -8.54
N GLN A 77 6.70 13.93 -9.44
CA GLN A 77 5.28 13.78 -9.10
C GLN A 77 5.02 12.48 -8.32
N ILE A 78 5.66 11.38 -8.70
CA ILE A 78 5.56 10.09 -7.98
C ILE A 78 6.13 10.23 -6.56
N ARG A 79 7.28 10.89 -6.40
CA ARG A 79 7.86 11.14 -5.06
C ARG A 79 6.94 11.98 -4.19
N GLN A 80 6.30 12.99 -4.76
CA GLN A 80 5.32 13.80 -4.05
C GLN A 80 4.13 12.94 -3.58
N LEU A 81 3.55 12.13 -4.48
CA LEU A 81 2.46 11.21 -4.13
C LEU A 81 2.87 10.22 -3.04
N ALA A 82 4.08 9.65 -3.13
CA ALA A 82 4.58 8.73 -2.12
C ALA A 82 4.73 9.41 -0.75
N THR A 83 5.20 10.66 -0.74
CA THR A 83 5.26 11.49 0.48
C THR A 83 3.87 11.72 1.06
N ASP A 84 2.88 12.03 0.23
CA ASP A 84 1.50 12.23 0.67
C ASP A 84 0.89 10.93 1.22
N TRP A 85 1.21 9.78 0.62
CA TRP A 85 0.76 8.47 1.07
C TRP A 85 1.46 7.96 2.33
N ARG A 86 2.58 8.57 2.72
CA ARG A 86 3.27 8.24 3.98
C ARG A 86 2.36 8.38 5.19
N ARG A 87 1.39 9.31 5.15
CA ARG A 87 0.36 9.43 6.20
C ARG A 87 -0.44 8.13 6.40
N TYR A 88 -0.81 7.46 5.30
CA TYR A 88 -1.54 6.19 5.36
C TYR A 88 -0.65 5.08 5.88
N GLN A 89 0.61 5.04 5.44
CA GLN A 89 1.57 4.06 5.93
C GLN A 89 1.78 4.16 7.43
N VAL A 90 1.95 5.37 7.96
CA VAL A 90 2.11 5.62 9.41
C VAL A 90 0.85 5.20 10.17
N GLU A 91 -0.34 5.63 9.73
CA GLU A 91 -1.61 5.28 10.37
C GLU A 91 -1.83 3.75 10.40
N LEU A 92 -1.57 3.08 9.27
CA LEU A 92 -1.67 1.61 9.18
C LEU A 92 -0.61 0.92 10.04
N SER A 93 0.60 1.45 10.12
CA SER A 93 1.65 0.94 11.01
C SER A 93 1.24 0.99 12.47
N ASP A 94 0.70 2.11 12.94
CA ASP A 94 0.26 2.27 14.32
C ASP A 94 -0.87 1.29 14.67
N LEU A 95 -1.83 1.10 13.75
CA LEU A 95 -2.91 0.14 13.92
C LEU A 95 -2.41 -1.31 14.00
N VAL A 96 -1.52 -1.71 13.09
CA VAL A 96 -0.94 -3.06 13.09
C VAL A 96 -0.11 -3.30 14.35
N LEU A 97 0.67 -2.32 14.80
CA LEU A 97 1.42 -2.42 16.05
C LEU A 97 0.50 -2.59 17.26
N ALA A 98 -0.60 -1.83 17.33
CA ALA A 98 -1.59 -1.98 18.41
C ALA A 98 -2.25 -3.37 18.40
N ILE A 99 -2.58 -3.89 17.21
CA ILE A 99 -3.14 -5.24 17.04
C ILE A 99 -2.13 -6.31 17.50
N GLN A 100 -0.87 -6.19 17.10
CA GLN A 100 0.18 -7.14 17.47
C GLN A 100 0.51 -7.10 18.97
N ALA A 101 0.50 -5.91 19.57
CA ALA A 101 0.75 -5.72 21.00
C ALA A 101 -0.30 -6.41 21.88
N ALA A 102 -1.53 -6.56 21.37
CA ALA A 102 -2.59 -7.29 22.07
C ALA A 102 -2.37 -8.81 22.10
N GLN A 103 -1.41 -9.35 21.33
CA GLN A 103 -1.02 -10.77 21.32
C GLN A 103 -2.21 -11.75 21.17
N ILE A 104 -3.21 -11.35 20.39
CA ILE A 104 -4.42 -12.14 20.18
C ILE A 104 -4.08 -13.40 19.38
N ARG A 105 -4.61 -14.53 19.86
CA ARG A 105 -4.68 -15.77 19.10
C ARG A 105 -6.13 -16.10 18.82
N LEU A 106 -6.45 -16.36 17.56
CA LEU A 106 -7.78 -16.76 17.14
C LEU A 106 -7.86 -18.29 17.12
N GLU A 107 -9.03 -18.83 17.48
CA GLU A 107 -9.25 -20.28 17.48
C GLU A 107 -9.24 -20.85 16.04
N ASP A 108 -9.72 -20.07 15.07
CA ASP A 108 -9.68 -20.42 13.66
C ASP A 108 -8.24 -20.21 13.11
N PRO A 109 -7.55 -21.28 12.66
CA PRO A 109 -6.17 -21.18 12.19
C PRO A 109 -5.99 -20.30 10.95
N LEU A 110 -7.01 -20.19 10.09
CA LEU A 110 -6.95 -19.33 8.91
C LEU A 110 -7.05 -17.87 9.31
N LEU A 111 -7.97 -17.53 10.22
CA LEU A 111 -8.10 -16.16 10.73
C LEU A 111 -6.86 -15.76 11.54
N ASP A 112 -6.32 -16.68 12.35
CA ASP A 112 -5.09 -16.45 13.10
C ASP A 112 -3.91 -16.18 12.16
N ARG A 113 -3.79 -16.96 11.08
CA ARG A 113 -2.77 -16.72 10.05
C ARG A 113 -2.95 -15.37 9.36
N ILE A 114 -4.19 -14.98 9.07
CA ILE A 114 -4.47 -13.67 8.48
C ILE A 114 -4.01 -12.55 9.43
N LEU A 115 -4.39 -12.63 10.70
CA LEU A 115 -4.05 -11.64 11.74
C LEU A 115 -2.55 -11.55 12.00
N ASN A 116 -1.88 -12.70 12.18
CA ASN A 116 -0.52 -12.77 12.69
C ASN A 116 0.56 -12.88 11.61
N GLN A 117 0.20 -13.20 10.36
CA GLN A 117 1.15 -13.32 9.25
C GLN A 117 0.78 -12.40 8.09
N ASN A 118 -0.43 -12.49 7.55
CA ASN A 118 -0.78 -11.76 6.33
C ASN A 118 -0.82 -10.25 6.58
N LEU A 119 -1.40 -9.82 7.70
CA LEU A 119 -1.49 -8.42 8.08
C LEU A 119 -0.10 -7.73 8.15
N PRO A 120 0.86 -8.20 8.96
CA PRO A 120 2.18 -7.58 9.02
C PRO A 120 2.95 -7.70 7.69
N ASN A 121 2.77 -8.79 6.94
CA ASN A 121 3.39 -8.94 5.62
C ASN A 121 2.83 -7.94 4.61
N GLY A 122 1.52 -7.69 4.62
CA GLY A 122 0.87 -6.67 3.79
C GLY A 122 1.41 -5.27 4.10
N LEU A 123 1.54 -4.92 5.38
CA LEU A 123 2.11 -3.64 5.80
C LEU A 123 3.59 -3.50 5.40
N SER A 124 4.38 -4.56 5.58
CA SER A 124 5.79 -4.60 5.17
C SER A 124 5.94 -4.39 3.66
N GLY A 125 5.11 -5.07 2.86
CA GLY A 125 5.04 -4.86 1.41
C GLY A 125 4.65 -3.43 1.03
N LEU A 126 3.65 -2.86 1.69
CA LEU A 126 3.22 -1.49 1.46
C LEU A 126 4.34 -0.48 1.77
N THR A 127 4.98 -0.63 2.93
CA THR A 127 6.06 0.24 3.40
C THR A 127 7.23 0.22 2.43
N ARG A 128 7.62 -0.98 1.97
CA ARG A 128 8.68 -1.15 0.97
C ARG A 128 8.36 -0.46 -0.35
N ASN A 129 7.12 -0.61 -0.83
CA ASN A 129 6.71 -0.03 -2.10
C ASN A 129 6.65 1.49 -2.02
N ILE A 130 6.12 2.06 -0.93
CA ILE A 130 6.13 3.52 -0.71
C ILE A 130 7.56 4.04 -0.66
N ALA A 131 8.46 3.40 0.11
CA ALA A 131 9.86 3.81 0.17
C ALA A 131 10.56 3.75 -1.20
N ARG A 132 10.23 2.75 -2.03
CA ARG A 132 10.71 2.65 -3.41
C ARG A 132 10.21 3.81 -4.27
N LEU A 133 8.94 4.20 -4.14
CA LEU A 133 8.37 5.34 -4.85
C LEU A 133 8.95 6.68 -4.38
N GLU A 134 9.24 6.84 -3.09
CA GLU A 134 9.95 8.01 -2.55
C GLU A 134 11.38 8.13 -3.09
N ALA A 135 12.03 6.99 -3.37
CA ALA A 135 13.41 6.93 -3.84
C ALA A 135 13.57 6.97 -5.37
N ILE A 136 12.45 6.94 -6.13
CA ILE A 136 12.49 6.81 -7.60
C ILE A 136 13.27 7.96 -8.24
N GLN A 137 14.16 7.61 -9.16
CA GLN A 137 14.92 8.54 -9.97
C GLN A 137 14.36 8.59 -11.40
N PRO A 138 14.61 9.68 -12.17
CA PRO A 138 14.20 9.76 -13.56
C PRO A 138 14.71 8.61 -14.43
N GLU A 139 15.90 8.08 -14.13
CA GLU A 139 16.53 6.96 -14.86
C GLU A 139 15.85 5.62 -14.61
N ASP A 140 15.13 5.49 -13.49
CA ASP A 140 14.35 4.29 -13.18
C ASP A 140 13.07 4.20 -14.03
N LEU A 141 12.69 5.27 -14.74
CA LEU A 141 11.47 5.35 -15.53
C LEU A 141 11.76 5.18 -17.01
N ALA A 142 11.17 4.14 -17.61
CA ALA A 142 11.13 4.03 -19.07
C ALA A 142 10.20 5.10 -19.65
N LEU A 143 10.64 5.80 -20.68
CA LEU A 143 9.75 6.59 -21.53
C LEU A 143 8.93 5.61 -22.39
N PRO A 144 7.61 5.81 -22.54
CA PRO A 144 6.83 5.02 -23.49
C PRO A 144 7.41 5.24 -24.89
N GLU A 145 7.70 4.16 -25.62
CA GLU A 145 8.10 4.23 -27.03
C GLU A 145 6.97 4.94 -27.79
N GLN A 146 7.29 6.11 -28.35
CA GLN A 146 6.36 6.82 -29.22
C GLN A 146 6.42 6.16 -30.60
N GLU A 147 5.54 5.20 -30.86
CA GLU A 147 5.17 4.77 -32.22
C GLU A 147 4.14 5.73 -32.84
#